data_AF-A0AAP9IRX4-F1
#
_entry.id   AF-A0AAP9IRX4-F1
#
_cell.length_a   1.000
_cell.length_b   1.000
_cell.length_c   1.000
_cell.angle_alpha   90.00
_cell.angle_beta   90.00
_cell.angle_gamma   90.00
#
_symmetry.space_group_name_H-M   'P 1'
#
loop_
_entity.id
_entity.type
_entity.pdbx_description
1 polymer ?
#
loop_
_entity_poly.entity_id
_entity_poly.type
_entity_poly.pdbx_seq_one_letter_code
_entity_poly.pdbx_strand_id
1 'polypeptide(L)'
;MLITLSNSYYFNFALSSYFSDIRNDESLIDEICSYPSIAKDELMHDLQNTLRGKKLKFIVVDHATISIETLQFIILLRTFYPLARFFIIKKPNVVFDELVRLYITILDAKICLGLSELFISINDIHAHSIPPADKIYLATTLKFGITKEEASVICLMMSGSPLSQIAKSQKCELNKIHYHCARARNKMQVKDNNTLVKLIHSELLSYYMIYTQ
;
A
#
# COMPACT_ATOMS: atom_id res chain seq x y z
N MET A 1 5.60 -6.74 14.27
CA MET A 1 4.71 -7.67 13.55
C MET A 1 4.84 -7.52 12.04
N LEU A 2 4.85 -8.65 11.34
CA LEU A 2 4.79 -8.81 9.88
C LEU A 2 3.47 -9.50 9.51
N ILE A 3 2.81 -9.00 8.48
CA ILE A 3 1.68 -9.72 7.86
C ILE A 3 2.06 -10.26 6.50
N THR A 4 1.53 -11.43 6.16
CA THR A 4 1.61 -11.97 4.80
C THR A 4 0.22 -12.02 4.17
N LEU A 5 0.14 -11.61 2.91
CA LEU A 5 -1.01 -11.89 2.06
C LEU A 5 -0.58 -12.92 1.03
N SER A 6 -1.03 -14.16 1.23
CA SER A 6 -0.72 -15.27 0.33
C SER A 6 -1.75 -16.38 0.44
N ASN A 7 -2.13 -16.92 -0.70
CA ASN A 7 -2.96 -18.12 -0.79
C ASN A 7 -2.14 -19.43 -0.71
N SER A 8 -0.81 -19.33 -0.61
CA SER A 8 0.08 -20.50 -0.62
C SER A 8 0.45 -20.92 0.80
N TYR A 9 -0.04 -22.07 1.24
CA TYR A 9 0.35 -22.70 2.50
C TYR A 9 1.87 -22.90 2.58
N TYR A 10 2.48 -23.40 1.50
CA TYR A 10 3.92 -23.64 1.43
C TYR A 10 4.73 -22.35 1.58
N PHE A 11 4.28 -21.26 0.94
CA PHE A 11 4.93 -19.96 1.09
C PHE A 11 4.85 -19.46 2.53
N ASN A 12 3.66 -19.49 3.14
CA ASN A 12 3.46 -19.06 4.52
C ASN A 12 4.29 -19.89 5.50
N PHE A 13 4.32 -21.22 5.32
CA PHE A 13 5.15 -22.11 6.12
C PHE A 13 6.64 -21.83 5.97
N ALA A 14 7.13 -21.67 4.73
CA ALA A 14 8.53 -21.39 4.45
C ALA A 14 8.96 -20.05 5.05
N LEU A 15 8.13 -19.01 4.94
CA LEU A 15 8.40 -17.71 5.52
C LEU A 15 8.50 -17.79 7.04
N SER A 16 7.49 -18.36 7.71
CA SER A 16 7.48 -18.51 9.16
C SER A 16 8.68 -19.30 9.64
N SER A 17 8.98 -20.43 9.00
CA SER A 17 10.13 -21.27 9.35
C SER A 17 11.46 -20.55 9.18
N TYR A 18 11.59 -19.72 8.13
CA TYR A 18 12.82 -18.97 7.87
C TYR A 18 13.10 -17.95 8.98
N PHE A 19 12.08 -17.19 9.40
CA PHE A 19 12.24 -16.15 10.41
C PHE A 19 12.17 -16.66 11.86
N SER A 20 11.76 -17.91 12.09
CA SER A 20 11.85 -18.57 13.41
C SER A 20 13.19 -19.27 13.67
N ASP A 21 14.07 -19.34 12.67
CA ASP A 21 15.40 -19.95 12.82
C ASP A 21 16.27 -19.10 13.76
N ILE A 22 16.93 -19.73 14.74
CA ILE A 22 17.79 -19.06 15.74
C ILE A 22 18.91 -18.25 15.08
N ARG A 23 19.34 -18.62 13.86
CA ARG A 23 20.33 -17.83 13.09
C ARG A 23 19.81 -16.45 12.67
N ASN A 24 18.50 -16.22 12.81
CA ASN A 24 17.79 -15.00 12.46
C ASN A 24 17.19 -14.31 13.70
N ASP A 25 17.69 -14.60 14.92
CA ASP A 25 17.22 -14.01 16.19
C ASP A 25 17.30 -12.47 16.24
N GLU A 26 18.12 -11.85 15.38
CA GLU A 26 18.21 -10.38 15.22
C GLU A 26 17.06 -9.78 14.38
N SER A 27 16.12 -10.61 13.93
CA SER A 27 14.99 -10.17 13.10
C SER A 27 14.14 -9.11 13.81
N LEU A 28 13.85 -8.01 13.11
CA LEU A 28 12.93 -6.97 13.58
C LEU A 28 11.45 -7.43 13.63
N ILE A 29 11.17 -8.69 13.30
CA ILE A 29 9.84 -9.29 13.26
C ILE A 29 9.54 -10.00 14.58
N ASP A 30 8.61 -9.42 15.33
CA ASP A 30 8.17 -10.00 16.61
C ASP A 30 7.11 -11.11 16.43
N GLU A 31 6.40 -11.12 15.30
CA GLU A 31 5.28 -12.02 15.02
C GLU A 31 4.95 -12.01 13.53
N ILE A 32 4.58 -13.17 12.99
CA ILE A 32 4.14 -13.36 11.60
C ILE A 32 2.69 -13.83 11.59
N CYS A 33 1.82 -13.08 10.93
CA CYS A 33 0.42 -13.45 10.73
C CYS A 33 0.12 -13.58 9.23
N SER A 34 -0.40 -14.72 8.82
CA SER A 34 -0.72 -15.00 7.43
C SER A 34 -2.21 -14.92 7.16
N TYR A 35 -2.57 -14.19 6.12
CA TYR A 35 -3.95 -14.06 5.68
C TYR A 35 -4.10 -14.50 4.22
N PRO A 36 -5.16 -15.26 3.90
CA PRO A 36 -5.52 -15.52 2.52
C PRO A 36 -5.97 -14.23 1.83
N SER A 37 -5.96 -14.26 0.50
CA SER A 37 -6.58 -13.25 -0.35
C SER A 37 -8.10 -13.38 -0.29
N ILE A 38 -8.70 -12.86 0.78
CA ILE A 38 -10.14 -12.82 1.01
C ILE A 38 -10.70 -11.41 0.78
N ALA A 39 -12.02 -11.26 0.89
CA ALA A 39 -12.71 -9.98 0.71
C ALA A 39 -12.17 -8.89 1.65
N LYS A 40 -12.06 -7.67 1.12
CA LYS A 40 -11.43 -6.49 1.74
C LYS A 40 -11.93 -6.19 3.16
N ASP A 41 -13.24 -6.31 3.37
CA ASP A 41 -13.90 -5.92 4.63
C ASP A 41 -13.70 -6.95 5.74
N GLU A 42 -13.78 -8.24 5.41
CA GLU A 42 -13.48 -9.35 6.34
C GLU A 42 -12.02 -9.27 6.81
N LEU A 43 -11.11 -9.07 5.85
CA LEU A 43 -9.69 -8.97 6.13
C LEU A 43 -9.35 -7.77 7.01
N MET A 44 -10.01 -6.64 6.82
CA MET A 44 -9.78 -5.45 7.65
C MET A 44 -10.27 -5.65 9.08
N HIS A 45 -11.43 -6.30 9.27
CA HIS A 45 -11.93 -6.62 10.60
C HIS A 45 -10.97 -7.54 11.36
N ASP A 46 -10.49 -8.60 10.71
CA ASP A 46 -9.58 -9.58 11.33
C ASP A 46 -8.21 -8.97 11.62
N LEU A 47 -7.71 -8.12 10.72
CA LEU A 47 -6.47 -7.37 10.96
C LEU A 47 -6.60 -6.40 12.12
N GLN A 48 -7.72 -5.66 12.25
CA GLN A 48 -7.90 -4.74 13.37
C GLN A 48 -7.88 -5.46 14.72
N ASN A 49 -8.48 -6.65 14.79
CA ASN A 49 -8.44 -7.48 16.00
C ASN A 49 -7.02 -8.00 16.27
N THR A 50 -6.32 -8.48 15.23
CA THR A 50 -4.96 -9.02 15.36
C THR A 50 -3.94 -7.93 15.73
N LEU A 51 -4.11 -6.73 15.18
CA LEU A 51 -3.23 -5.58 15.38
C LEU A 51 -3.55 -4.79 16.66
N ARG A 52 -4.55 -5.20 17.44
CA ARG A 52 -4.94 -4.50 18.66
C ARG A 52 -3.78 -4.48 19.66
N GLY A 53 -3.19 -3.30 19.85
CA GLY A 53 -2.02 -3.10 20.72
C GLY A 53 -0.68 -3.49 20.09
N LYS A 54 -0.66 -3.89 18.81
CA LYS A 54 0.57 -4.28 18.09
C LYS A 54 0.93 -3.26 17.02
N LYS A 55 2.24 -3.11 16.75
CA LYS A 55 2.74 -2.26 15.66
C LYS A 55 2.98 -3.11 14.42
N LEU A 56 2.21 -2.83 13.36
CA LEU A 56 2.49 -3.35 12.02
C LEU A 56 3.78 -2.69 11.49
N LYS A 57 4.81 -3.49 11.27
CA LYS A 57 6.11 -3.04 10.74
C LYS A 57 6.27 -3.40 9.27
N PHE A 58 5.82 -4.58 8.88
CA PHE A 58 6.10 -5.15 7.56
C PHE A 58 4.85 -5.80 6.95
N ILE A 59 4.71 -5.65 5.64
CA ILE A 59 3.68 -6.29 4.82
C ILE A 59 4.42 -7.05 3.72
N VAL A 60 4.14 -8.33 3.56
CA VAL A 60 4.71 -9.17 2.50
C VAL A 60 3.60 -9.75 1.65
N VAL A 61 3.73 -9.67 0.34
CA VAL A 61 2.78 -10.29 -0.60
C VAL A 61 3.53 -11.21 -1.55
N ASP A 62 3.00 -12.41 -1.73
CA ASP A 62 3.46 -13.32 -2.79
C ASP A 62 2.91 -12.85 -4.14
N HIS A 63 3.74 -12.80 -5.19
CA HIS A 63 3.36 -12.37 -6.54
C HIS A 63 2.09 -13.05 -7.08
N ALA A 64 1.83 -14.30 -6.71
CA ALA A 64 0.63 -15.04 -7.14
C ALA A 64 -0.68 -14.41 -6.61
N THR A 65 -0.57 -13.53 -5.62
CA THR A 65 -1.66 -12.84 -4.93
C THR A 65 -1.73 -11.36 -5.32
N ILE A 66 -0.83 -10.89 -6.19
CA ILE A 66 -0.80 -9.51 -6.64
C ILE A 66 -1.93 -9.31 -7.65
N SER A 67 -2.93 -8.54 -7.25
CA SER A 67 -3.98 -7.98 -8.10
C SER A 67 -4.19 -6.50 -7.73
N ILE A 68 -4.99 -5.78 -8.52
CA ILE A 68 -5.35 -4.40 -8.19
C ILE A 68 -6.10 -4.35 -6.85
N GLU A 69 -7.00 -5.30 -6.59
CA GLU A 69 -7.75 -5.38 -5.33
C GLU A 69 -6.81 -5.58 -4.13
N THR A 70 -5.81 -6.46 -4.24
CA THR A 70 -4.79 -6.65 -3.19
C THR A 70 -4.01 -5.37 -2.96
N LEU A 71 -3.59 -4.67 -4.01
CA LEU A 71 -2.81 -3.43 -3.88
C LEU A 71 -3.66 -2.28 -3.32
N GLN A 72 -4.93 -2.18 -3.73
CA GLN A 72 -5.90 -1.24 -3.19
C GLN A 72 -6.14 -1.48 -1.70
N PHE A 73 -6.24 -2.74 -1.28
CA PHE A 73 -6.31 -3.09 0.12
C PHE A 73 -5.07 -2.65 0.90
N ILE A 74 -3.88 -2.83 0.34
CA ILE A 74 -2.63 -2.39 0.97
C ILE A 74 -2.56 -0.86 1.06
N ILE A 75 -3.09 -0.11 0.08
CA ILE A 75 -3.23 1.35 0.20
C ILE A 75 -4.08 1.71 1.43
N LEU A 76 -5.23 1.06 1.60
CA LEU A 76 -6.09 1.29 2.76
C LEU A 76 -5.34 0.96 4.05
N LEU A 77 -4.67 -0.19 4.11
CA LEU A 77 -3.92 -0.61 5.29
C LEU A 77 -2.79 0.35 5.63
N ARG A 78 -2.02 0.80 4.64
CA ARG A 78 -0.95 1.80 4.81
C ARG A 78 -1.48 3.19 5.14
N THR A 79 -2.79 3.44 5.06
CA THR A 79 -3.36 4.66 5.65
C THR A 79 -3.39 4.59 7.18
N PHE A 80 -3.67 3.41 7.74
CA PHE A 80 -3.65 3.19 9.20
C PHE A 80 -2.24 2.91 9.72
N TYR A 81 -1.38 2.32 8.88
CA TYR A 81 0.00 1.97 9.22
C TYR A 81 0.98 2.58 8.19
N PRO A 82 1.12 3.92 8.15
CA PRO A 82 1.86 4.62 7.09
C PRO A 82 3.34 4.26 7.02
N LEU A 83 3.93 3.85 8.14
CA LEU A 83 5.35 3.47 8.22
C LEU A 83 5.60 1.98 7.98
N ALA A 84 4.56 1.17 7.77
CA ALA A 84 4.75 -0.24 7.45
C ALA A 84 5.43 -0.36 6.09
N ARG A 85 6.56 -1.07 6.04
CA ARG A 85 7.31 -1.31 4.81
C ARG A 85 6.67 -2.45 4.04
N PHE A 86 6.55 -2.29 2.73
CA PHE A 86 5.87 -3.24 1.87
C PHE A 86 6.87 -4.00 0.98
N PHE A 87 6.74 -5.31 0.94
CA PHE A 87 7.59 -6.20 0.14
C PHE A 87 6.75 -7.10 -0.76
N ILE A 88 7.26 -7.36 -1.95
CA ILE A 88 6.67 -8.31 -2.90
C ILE A 88 7.70 -9.38 -3.21
N ILE A 89 7.35 -10.64 -2.94
CA ILE A 89 8.16 -11.78 -3.37
C ILE A 89 7.79 -12.12 -4.80
N LYS A 90 8.72 -11.86 -5.73
CA LYS A 90 8.51 -11.93 -7.17
C LYS A 90 9.34 -13.05 -7.80
N LYS A 91 8.71 -13.86 -8.66
CA LYS A 91 9.45 -14.81 -9.50
C LYS A 91 10.27 -14.08 -10.58
N PRO A 92 11.47 -14.59 -10.94
CA PRO A 92 12.40 -13.90 -11.86
C PRO A 92 11.78 -13.42 -13.18
N ASN A 93 10.84 -14.18 -13.75
CA ASN A 93 10.30 -13.92 -15.09
C ASN A 93 8.89 -13.31 -15.10
N VAL A 94 8.35 -12.92 -13.94
CA VAL A 94 7.03 -12.26 -13.89
C VAL A 94 7.19 -10.81 -14.35
N VAL A 95 6.32 -10.35 -15.24
CA VAL A 95 6.24 -8.93 -15.63
C VAL A 95 4.91 -8.40 -15.16
N PHE A 96 4.94 -7.33 -14.36
CA PHE A 96 3.73 -6.66 -13.92
C PHE A 96 3.26 -5.68 -15.01
N ASP A 97 1.94 -5.61 -15.20
CA ASP A 97 1.35 -4.61 -16.09
C ASP A 97 1.60 -3.18 -15.55
N GLU A 98 1.31 -2.18 -16.39
CA GLU A 98 1.55 -0.78 -16.06
C GLU A 98 0.81 -0.30 -14.80
N LEU A 99 -0.45 -0.70 -14.63
CA LEU A 99 -1.25 -0.26 -13.50
C LEU A 99 -0.76 -0.92 -12.20
N VAL A 100 -0.44 -2.21 -12.23
CA VAL A 100 0.18 -2.91 -11.09
C VAL A 100 1.52 -2.25 -10.74
N ARG A 101 2.38 -1.96 -11.71
CA ARG A 101 3.65 -1.25 -11.47
C ARG A 101 3.44 0.11 -10.84
N LEU A 102 2.45 0.87 -11.31
CA LEU A 102 2.09 2.17 -10.72
C LEU A 102 1.76 2.02 -9.23
N TYR A 103 0.88 1.06 -8.88
CA TYR A 103 0.49 0.83 -7.49
C TYR A 103 1.67 0.36 -6.63
N ILE A 104 2.52 -0.53 -7.15
CA ILE A 104 3.77 -0.95 -6.49
C ILE A 104 4.66 0.26 -6.18
N THR A 105 4.82 1.17 -7.15
CA THR A 105 5.60 2.39 -6.98
C THR A 105 4.99 3.34 -5.95
N ILE A 106 3.69 3.60 -6.00
CA ILE A 106 2.97 4.44 -5.03
C ILE A 106 3.03 3.85 -3.62
N LEU A 107 2.93 2.52 -3.52
CA LEU A 107 3.04 1.78 -2.27
C LEU A 107 4.49 1.62 -1.80
N ASP A 108 5.47 2.18 -2.52
CA ASP A 108 6.88 2.16 -2.15
C ASP A 108 7.39 0.74 -1.87
N ALA A 109 6.92 -0.23 -2.69
CA ALA A 109 7.19 -1.63 -2.45
C ALA A 109 8.62 -1.98 -2.84
N LYS A 110 9.29 -2.77 -2.00
CA LYS A 110 10.55 -3.42 -2.36
C LYS A 110 10.27 -4.79 -2.98
N ILE A 111 10.74 -4.99 -4.21
CA ILE A 111 10.67 -6.29 -4.89
C ILE A 111 11.82 -7.15 -4.38
N CYS A 112 11.51 -8.37 -3.93
CA CYS A 112 12.50 -9.35 -3.49
C CYS A 112 12.34 -10.63 -4.32
N LEU A 113 13.45 -11.24 -4.73
CA LEU A 113 13.47 -12.47 -5.52
C LEU A 113 13.48 -13.75 -4.66
N GLY A 114 13.63 -13.61 -3.34
CA GLY A 114 13.60 -14.71 -2.39
C GLY A 114 13.64 -14.28 -0.93
N LEU A 115 13.59 -15.25 -0.02
CA LEU A 115 13.53 -15.00 1.43
C LEU A 115 14.80 -14.37 1.99
N SER A 116 15.98 -14.70 1.46
CA SER A 116 17.25 -14.10 1.91
C SER A 116 17.29 -12.59 1.62
N GLU A 117 16.83 -12.18 0.45
CA GLU A 117 16.76 -10.75 0.10
C GLU A 117 15.71 -10.02 0.95
N LEU A 118 14.57 -10.67 1.22
CA LEU A 118 13.57 -10.15 2.15
C LEU A 118 14.16 -9.94 3.55
N PHE A 119 14.92 -10.91 4.07
CA PHE A 119 15.56 -10.83 5.39
C PHE A 119 16.53 -9.65 5.47
N ILE A 120 17.45 -9.53 4.51
CA ILE A 120 18.39 -8.40 4.44
C ILE A 120 17.63 -7.08 4.40
N SER A 121 16.56 -7.03 3.60
CA SER A 121 15.75 -5.83 3.44
C SER A 121 15.03 -5.44 4.73
N ILE A 122 14.43 -6.41 5.42
CA ILE A 122 13.70 -6.17 6.67
C ILE A 122 14.63 -5.61 7.74
N ASN A 123 15.87 -6.12 7.81
CA ASN A 123 16.85 -5.72 8.82
C ASN A 123 17.64 -4.44 8.46
N ASP A 124 17.40 -3.85 7.29
CA ASP A 124 17.91 -2.52 6.97
C ASP A 124 17.18 -1.45 7.81
N ILE A 125 17.83 -1.01 8.89
CA ILE A 125 17.31 0.00 9.83
C ILE A 125 17.23 1.41 9.23
N HIS A 126 17.97 1.68 8.14
CA HIS A 126 18.01 2.98 7.49
C HIS A 126 16.93 3.11 6.41
N ALA A 127 16.35 1.99 5.98
CA ALA A 127 15.27 2.00 5.01
C ALA A 127 13.98 2.54 5.63
N HIS A 128 13.54 3.68 5.11
CA HIS A 128 12.27 4.29 5.43
C HIS A 128 11.25 4.04 4.31
N SER A 129 9.97 3.93 4.67
CA SER A 129 8.90 3.86 3.68
C SER A 129 8.16 5.19 3.61
N ILE A 130 7.92 5.64 2.39
CA ILE A 130 7.13 6.84 2.13
C ILE A 130 5.64 6.46 2.12
N PRO A 131 4.76 7.18 2.84
CA PRO A 131 3.33 6.95 2.79
C PRO A 131 2.77 7.12 1.37
N PRO A 132 1.79 6.31 0.94
CA PRO A 132 1.22 6.40 -0.40
C PRO A 132 0.63 7.78 -0.75
N ALA A 133 -0.03 8.42 0.23
CA ALA A 133 -0.57 9.77 0.06
C ALA A 133 0.52 10.83 -0.18
N ASP A 134 1.70 10.66 0.41
CA ASP A 134 2.82 11.58 0.22
C ASP A 134 3.40 11.44 -1.19
N LYS A 135 3.49 10.21 -1.73
CA LYS A 135 3.86 10.01 -3.15
C LYS A 135 2.87 10.67 -4.10
N ILE A 136 1.57 10.61 -3.80
CA ILE A 136 0.54 11.30 -4.59
C ILE A 136 0.71 12.82 -4.49
N TYR A 137 0.92 13.34 -3.29
CA TYR A 137 1.14 14.76 -3.05
C TYR A 137 2.35 15.29 -3.83
N LEU A 138 3.50 14.62 -3.74
CA LEU A 138 4.73 15.03 -4.43
C LEU A 138 4.55 15.15 -5.95
N ALA A 139 3.84 14.19 -6.56
CA ALA A 139 3.62 14.18 -8.00
C ALA A 139 2.61 15.24 -8.48
N THR A 140 1.71 15.69 -7.61
CA THR A 140 0.56 16.51 -8.02
C THR A 140 0.61 17.95 -7.52
N THR A 141 1.39 18.23 -6.47
CA THR A 141 1.40 19.54 -5.82
C THR A 141 1.95 20.66 -6.70
N LEU A 142 3.05 20.43 -7.42
CA LEU A 142 3.66 21.48 -8.25
C LEU A 142 2.80 21.85 -9.47
N LYS A 143 2.16 20.85 -10.08
CA LYS A 143 1.40 21.04 -11.32
C LYS A 143 -0.03 21.52 -11.07
N PHE A 144 -0.69 21.01 -10.03
CA PHE A 144 -2.11 21.26 -9.79
C PHE A 144 -2.40 21.95 -8.45
N GLY A 145 -1.39 22.15 -7.60
CA GLY A 145 -1.58 22.72 -6.26
C GLY A 145 -2.37 21.82 -5.32
N ILE A 146 -2.35 20.49 -5.53
CA ILE A 146 -2.99 19.52 -4.61
C ILE A 146 -2.35 19.62 -3.22
N THR A 147 -3.18 19.70 -2.17
CA THR A 147 -2.72 19.73 -0.77
C THR A 147 -2.52 18.33 -0.22
N LYS A 148 -1.86 18.21 0.95
CA LYS A 148 -1.68 16.91 1.61
C LYS A 148 -3.00 16.25 2.01
N GLU A 149 -3.98 17.05 2.45
CA GLU A 149 -5.31 16.55 2.81
C GLU A 149 -6.06 16.03 1.57
N GLU A 150 -5.98 16.77 0.45
CA GLU A 150 -6.56 16.35 -0.81
C GLU A 150 -5.89 15.08 -1.34
N ALA A 151 -4.55 14.99 -1.28
CA ALA A 151 -3.81 13.80 -1.65
C ALA A 151 -4.15 12.59 -0.77
N SER A 152 -4.37 12.79 0.53
CA SER A 152 -4.83 11.73 1.45
C SER A 152 -6.22 11.21 1.07
N VAL A 153 -7.16 12.11 0.73
CA VAL A 153 -8.49 11.72 0.25
C VAL A 153 -8.39 10.97 -1.08
N ILE A 154 -7.61 11.47 -2.04
CA ILE A 154 -7.38 10.81 -3.34
C ILE A 154 -6.75 9.43 -3.14
N CYS A 155 -5.77 9.30 -2.26
CA CYS A 155 -5.15 8.02 -1.90
C CYS A 155 -6.19 7.00 -1.42
N LEU A 156 -7.09 7.42 -0.53
CA LEU A 156 -8.16 6.56 -0.05
C LEU A 156 -9.21 6.25 -1.14
N MET A 157 -9.49 7.18 -2.06
CA MET A 157 -10.31 6.89 -3.24
C MET A 157 -9.65 5.85 -4.15
N MET A 158 -8.33 5.92 -4.34
CA MET A 158 -7.57 4.92 -5.09
C MET A 158 -7.61 3.53 -4.46
N SER A 159 -7.82 3.43 -3.14
CA SER A 159 -8.08 2.14 -2.47
C SER A 159 -9.45 1.53 -2.80
N GLY A 160 -10.29 2.20 -3.60
CA GLY A 160 -11.65 1.78 -3.91
C GLY A 160 -12.65 2.03 -2.76
N SER A 161 -12.25 2.76 -1.71
CA SER A 161 -13.13 3.04 -0.57
C SER A 161 -14.20 4.09 -0.92
N PRO A 162 -15.48 3.85 -0.58
CA PRO A 162 -16.53 4.85 -0.74
C PRO A 162 -16.28 6.05 0.17
N LEU A 163 -16.72 7.24 -0.24
CA LEU A 163 -16.46 8.50 0.48
C LEU A 163 -16.92 8.47 1.96
N SER A 164 -18.00 7.75 2.25
CA SER A 164 -18.49 7.53 3.62
C SER A 164 -17.50 6.73 4.49
N GLN A 165 -16.81 5.74 3.91
CA GLN A 165 -15.75 5.01 4.61
C GLN A 165 -14.50 5.87 4.76
N ILE A 166 -14.15 6.68 3.74
CA ILE A 166 -13.04 7.63 3.82
C ILE A 166 -13.24 8.61 4.99
N ALA A 167 -14.46 9.16 5.13
CA ALA A 167 -14.82 10.05 6.22
C ALA A 167 -14.61 9.39 7.60
N LYS A 168 -15.04 8.13 7.74
CA LYS A 168 -14.81 7.32 8.95
C LYS A 168 -13.32 7.09 9.23
N SER A 169 -12.55 6.69 8.22
CA SER A 169 -11.11 6.45 8.34
C SER A 169 -10.34 7.70 8.75
N GLN A 170 -10.71 8.87 8.21
CA GLN A 170 -10.11 10.16 8.55
C GLN A 170 -10.72 10.81 9.80
N LYS A 171 -11.70 10.18 10.45
CA LYS A 171 -12.42 10.71 11.62
C LYS A 171 -12.96 12.12 11.40
N CYS A 172 -13.61 12.35 10.26
CA CYS A 172 -14.17 13.66 9.91
C CYS A 172 -15.56 13.55 9.28
N GLU A 173 -16.25 14.68 9.14
CA GLU A 173 -17.56 14.73 8.49
C GLU A 173 -17.46 14.44 6.99
N LEU A 174 -18.48 13.76 6.45
CA LEU A 174 -18.57 13.44 5.02
C LEU A 174 -18.52 14.70 4.14
N ASN A 175 -19.10 15.82 4.60
CA ASN A 175 -19.06 17.10 3.89
C ASN A 175 -17.62 17.61 3.69
N LYS A 176 -16.73 17.34 4.64
CA LYS A 176 -15.31 17.69 4.52
C LYS A 176 -14.63 16.88 3.42
N ILE A 177 -14.94 15.58 3.32
CA ILE A 177 -14.45 14.74 2.22
C ILE A 177 -14.96 15.25 0.87
N HIS A 178 -16.25 15.55 0.76
CA HIS A 178 -16.81 16.13 -0.48
C HIS A 178 -16.15 17.45 -0.85
N TYR A 179 -15.86 18.31 0.13
CA TYR A 179 -15.15 19.56 -0.08
C TYR A 179 -13.74 19.33 -0.64
N HIS A 180 -12.96 18.40 -0.07
CA HIS A 180 -11.64 18.05 -0.59
C HIS A 180 -11.72 17.47 -2.02
N CYS A 181 -12.66 16.57 -2.30
CA CYS A 181 -12.87 16.05 -3.64
C CYS A 181 -13.25 17.17 -4.64
N ALA A 182 -14.14 18.10 -4.26
CA ALA A 182 -14.55 19.20 -5.11
C ALA A 182 -13.37 20.14 -5.43
N ARG A 183 -12.53 20.46 -4.45
CA ARG A 183 -11.33 21.28 -4.66
C ARG A 183 -10.32 20.61 -5.58
N ALA A 184 -10.02 19.33 -5.33
CA ALA A 184 -9.13 18.56 -6.21
C ALA A 184 -9.67 18.51 -7.65
N ARG A 185 -10.97 18.27 -7.80
CA ARG A 185 -11.64 18.28 -9.12
C ARG A 185 -11.52 19.62 -9.82
N ASN A 186 -11.74 20.73 -9.11
CA ASN A 186 -11.64 22.07 -9.67
C ASN A 186 -10.19 22.39 -10.10
N LYS A 187 -9.20 22.03 -9.27
CA LYS A 187 -7.77 22.23 -9.58
C LYS A 187 -7.33 21.46 -10.83
N MET A 188 -7.85 20.24 -11.00
CA MET A 188 -7.52 19.39 -12.14
C MET A 188 -8.51 19.49 -13.31
N GLN A 189 -9.52 20.38 -13.20
CA GLN A 189 -10.55 20.63 -14.22
C GLN A 189 -11.33 19.38 -14.66
N VAL A 190 -11.66 18.49 -13.72
CA VAL A 190 -12.41 17.25 -13.98
C VAL A 190 -13.82 17.28 -13.38
N LYS A 191 -14.76 16.60 -14.02
CA LYS A 191 -16.19 16.68 -13.69
C LYS A 191 -16.59 15.81 -12.50
N ASP A 192 -15.99 14.64 -12.38
CA ASP A 192 -16.37 13.61 -11.41
C ASP A 192 -15.15 12.91 -10.80
N ASN A 193 -15.41 12.13 -9.75
CA ASN A 193 -14.39 11.46 -8.96
C ASN A 193 -13.70 10.31 -9.70
N ASN A 194 -14.37 9.64 -10.64
CA ASN A 194 -13.76 8.57 -11.42
C ASN A 194 -12.76 9.16 -12.42
N THR A 195 -13.13 10.26 -13.08
CA THR A 195 -12.23 11.00 -13.96
C THR A 195 -11.05 11.60 -13.20
N LEU A 196 -11.26 12.09 -11.97
CA LEU A 196 -10.19 12.53 -11.08
C LEU A 196 -9.15 11.42 -10.83
N VAL A 197 -9.60 10.22 -10.41
CA VAL A 197 -8.69 9.10 -10.12
C VAL A 197 -7.93 8.65 -11.38
N LYS A 198 -8.61 8.59 -12.54
CA LYS A 198 -7.95 8.26 -13.82
C LYS A 198 -6.87 9.26 -14.19
N LEU A 199 -7.15 10.56 -14.03
CA LEU A 199 -6.17 11.60 -14.32
C LEU A 199 -4.99 11.53 -13.35
N ILE A 200 -5.25 11.31 -12.06
CA ILE A 200 -4.20 11.08 -11.05
C ILE A 200 -3.33 9.88 -11.44
N HIS A 201 -3.90 8.75 -11.90
CA HIS A 201 -3.09 7.63 -12.38
C HIS A 201 -2.16 8.03 -13.53
N SER A 202 -2.67 8.75 -14.52
CA SER A 202 -1.87 9.24 -15.66
C SER A 202 -0.72 10.16 -15.23
N GLU A 203 -0.99 11.06 -14.28
CA GLU A 203 0.01 11.98 -13.73
C GLU A 203 1.07 11.23 -12.92
N LEU A 204 0.68 10.23 -12.13
CA LEU A 204 1.61 9.40 -11.38
C LEU A 204 2.47 8.52 -12.29
N LEU A 205 1.91 7.97 -13.37
CA LEU A 205 2.68 7.25 -14.40
C LEU A 205 3.72 8.18 -15.03
N SER A 206 3.29 9.37 -15.42
CA SER A 206 4.19 10.36 -16.02
C SER A 206 5.32 10.73 -15.05
N TYR A 207 4.99 11.03 -13.79
CA TYR A 207 5.95 11.45 -12.78
C TYR A 207 6.94 10.35 -12.38
N TYR A 208 6.46 9.12 -12.15
CA TYR A 208 7.26 8.05 -11.54
C TYR A 208 7.77 6.98 -12.50
N MET A 209 7.24 6.87 -13.72
CA MET A 209 7.63 5.80 -14.63
C MET A 209 8.35 6.31 -15.88
N ILE A 210 8.10 7.57 -16.28
CA ILE A 210 8.74 8.17 -17.46
C ILE A 210 10.01 8.93 -17.07
N TYR A 211 10.09 9.53 -15.87
CA TYR A 211 11.26 10.32 -15.44
C TYR A 211 12.30 9.54 -14.62
N THR A 212 12.12 8.24 -14.38
CA THR A 212 13.07 7.39 -13.65
C THR A 212 13.70 6.29 -14.52
N GLN A 213 13.67 6.45 -15.85
CA GLN A 213 14.50 5.70 -16.79
C GLN A 213 15.62 6.59 -17.30
#